data_AF-A0A2S5QIH7-F1
#
_entry.id   AF-A0A2S5QIH7-F1
#
_cell.length_a   1.000
_cell.length_b   1.000
_cell.length_c   1.000
_cell.angle_alpha   90.00
_cell.angle_beta   90.00
_cell.angle_gamma   90.00
#
_symmetry.space_group_name_H-M   'P 1'
#
loop_
_entity.id
_entity.type
_entity.pdbx_description
1 polymer ?
#
loop_
_entity_poly.entity_id
_entity_poly.type
_entity_poly.pdbx_seq_one_letter_code
_entity_poly.pdbx_strand_id
1 'polypeptide(L)'
;NEKIEGYFRVCKEIGLDGKQGVLMPERNMRHLMLSDEVIQAVETGQFHITTMNNVADGIHYLTGYQLESLNVMAEVVLKDFKTILETNLPKRSV
;
A
#
# COMPACT_ATOMS: atom_id res chain seq x y z
N ASN A 1 8.65 2.50 13.71
CA ASN A 1 9.31 3.82 13.60
C ASN A 1 10.18 3.87 12.36
N GLU A 2 11.26 3.08 12.27
CA GLU A 2 12.21 3.10 11.13
C GLU A 2 11.57 3.10 9.73
N LYS A 3 10.57 2.25 9.47
CA LYS A 3 9.88 2.23 8.16
C LYS A 3 9.17 3.55 7.82
N ILE A 4 8.57 4.20 8.82
CA ILE A 4 7.84 5.46 8.64
C ILE A 4 8.85 6.58 8.40
N GLU A 5 9.88 6.68 9.23
CA GLU A 5 10.91 7.71 9.14
C GLU A 5 11.76 7.58 7.86
N GLY A 6 12.04 6.35 7.44
CA GLY A 6 12.73 6.07 6.19
C GLY A 6 11.94 6.55 4.97
N TYR A 7 10.63 6.25 4.92
CA TYR A 7 9.76 6.73 3.84
C TYR A 7 9.59 8.26 3.89
N PHE A 8 9.37 8.83 5.07
CA PHE A 8 9.30 10.27 5.27
C PHE A 8 10.53 11.01 4.74
N ARG A 9 11.74 10.51 5.03
CA ARG A 9 13.00 11.10 4.53
C ARG A 9 13.05 11.13 3.00
N VAL A 10 12.65 10.05 2.34
CA VAL A 10 12.59 10.00 0.86
C VAL A 10 11.56 11.00 0.34
N CYS A 11 10.37 11.09 0.95
CA CYS A 11 9.35 12.08 0.58
C CYS A 11 9.86 13.51 0.75
N LYS A 12 10.58 13.78 1.85
CA LYS A 12 11.17 15.11 2.11
C LYS A 12 12.24 15.47 1.08
N GLU A 13 13.10 14.54 0.69
CA GLU A 13 14.14 14.76 -0.34
C GLU A 13 13.53 15.06 -1.72
N ILE A 14 12.40 14.44 -2.04
CA ILE A 14 11.67 14.66 -3.31
C ILE A 14 10.81 15.94 -3.24
N GLY A 15 10.37 16.32 -2.04
CA GLY A 15 9.46 17.43 -1.78
C GLY A 15 8.11 16.94 -1.23
N LEU A 16 7.73 17.43 -0.05
CA LEU A 16 6.43 17.10 0.54
C LEU A 16 5.30 17.82 -0.21
N ASP A 17 4.29 17.06 -0.64
CA ASP A 17 3.12 17.55 -1.39
C ASP A 17 1.83 17.54 -0.58
N GLY A 18 1.91 17.11 0.70
CA GLY A 18 0.78 17.01 1.60
C GLY A 18 -0.16 15.83 1.34
N LYS A 19 0.21 14.91 0.45
CA LYS A 19 -0.55 13.67 0.18
C LYS A 19 0.22 12.43 0.60
N GLN A 20 1.54 12.54 0.80
CA GLN A 20 2.36 11.39 1.18
C GLN A 20 2.04 10.91 2.61
N GLY A 21 2.21 9.61 2.83
CA GLY A 21 1.94 9.04 4.14
C GLY A 21 2.15 7.54 4.21
N VAL A 22 1.93 6.97 5.39
CA VAL A 22 2.06 5.53 5.66
C VAL A 22 0.73 4.97 6.14
N LEU A 23 0.31 3.88 5.51
CA LEU A 23 -0.74 3.00 6.01
C LEU A 23 -0.13 1.88 6.85
N MET A 24 -0.56 1.71 8.10
CA MET A 24 -0.01 0.72 9.03
C MET A 24 -1.09 -0.08 9.79
N PRO A 25 -0.78 -1.26 10.35
CA PRO A 25 -1.72 -1.98 11.20
C PRO A 25 -2.04 -1.19 12.47
N GLU A 26 -3.33 -1.10 12.83
CA GLU A 26 -3.78 -0.37 14.03
C GLU A 26 -3.10 -0.85 15.32
N ARG A 27 -2.91 -2.18 15.45
CA ARG A 27 -2.23 -2.81 16.59
C ARG A 27 -0.80 -2.30 16.85
N ASN A 28 -0.15 -1.71 15.86
CA ASN A 28 1.20 -1.18 15.98
C ASN A 28 1.23 0.28 16.49
N MET A 29 0.08 0.97 16.56
CA MET A 29 -0.03 2.38 16.95
C MET A 29 0.56 2.66 18.34
N ARG A 30 0.30 1.77 19.31
CA ARG A 30 0.83 1.87 20.68
C ARG A 30 2.36 1.79 20.79
N HIS A 31 3.05 1.40 19.71
CA HIS A 31 4.51 1.26 19.65
C HIS A 31 5.18 2.41 18.88
N LEU A 32 4.40 3.42 18.45
CA LEU A 32 4.95 4.56 17.74
C LEU A 32 5.74 5.46 18.68
N MET A 33 6.97 5.72 18.27
CA MET A 33 7.87 6.72 18.84
C MET A 33 8.62 7.32 17.66
N LEU A 34 8.02 8.37 17.08
CA LEU A 34 8.52 9.01 15.87
C LEU A 34 9.32 10.25 16.23
N SER A 35 10.27 10.62 15.37
CA SER A 35 11.00 11.88 15.53
C SER A 35 10.07 13.09 15.49
N ASP A 36 10.47 14.18 16.18
CA ASP A 36 9.74 15.45 16.21
C ASP A 36 9.46 16.00 14.81
N GLU A 37 10.37 15.74 13.87
CA GLU A 37 10.22 16.17 12.48
C GLU A 37 9.02 15.49 11.78
N VAL A 38 8.85 14.18 11.99
CA VAL A 38 7.68 13.46 11.46
C VAL A 38 6.41 13.94 12.14
N ILE A 39 6.45 14.15 13.46
CA ILE A 39 5.32 14.68 14.23
C ILE A 39 4.89 16.04 13.67
N GLN A 40 5.84 16.97 13.48
CA GLN A 40 5.56 18.30 12.94
C GLN A 40 4.99 18.26 11.52
N ALA A 41 5.49 17.35 10.67
CA ALA A 41 4.96 17.18 9.31
C ALA A 41 3.53 16.64 9.33
N VAL A 42 3.19 15.75 10.27
CA VAL A 42 1.83 15.27 10.48
C VAL A 42 0.91 16.38 11.00
N GLU A 43 1.35 17.13 12.01
CA GLU A 43 0.59 18.26 12.56
C GLU A 43 0.30 19.36 11.53
N THR A 44 1.22 19.57 10.59
CA THR A 44 1.07 20.56 9.51
C THR A 44 0.35 20.01 8.27
N GLY A 45 -0.09 18.75 8.29
CA GLY A 45 -0.78 18.10 7.17
C GLY A 45 0.11 17.82 5.96
N GLN A 46 1.42 17.90 6.11
CA GLN A 46 2.39 17.62 5.06
C GLN A 46 2.68 16.12 4.90
N PHE A 47 2.36 15.31 5.91
CA PHE A 47 2.54 13.87 5.90
C PHE A 47 1.43 13.17 6.69
N HIS A 48 1.01 11.98 6.28
CA HIS A 48 -0.14 11.29 6.89
C HIS A 48 0.25 9.94 7.47
N ILE A 49 -0.28 9.60 8.65
CA ILE A 49 -0.16 8.25 9.23
C ILE A 49 -1.57 7.72 9.45
N THR A 50 -1.93 6.70 8.67
CA THR A 50 -3.26 6.09 8.69
C THR A 50 -3.16 4.64 9.15
N THR A 51 -4.19 4.17 9.86
CA THR A 51 -4.25 2.80 10.36
C THR A 51 -5.26 1.95 9.59
N MET A 52 -5.03 0.64 9.55
CA MET A 52 -5.97 -0.37 9.06
C MET A 52 -6.11 -1.52 10.06
N ASN A 53 -7.30 -2.11 10.15
CA ASN A 53 -7.54 -3.30 10.97
C ASN A 53 -7.31 -4.58 10.20
N ASN A 54 -7.69 -4.58 8.92
CA ASN A 54 -7.56 -5.73 8.03
C ASN A 54 -7.17 -5.31 6.61
N VAL A 55 -6.95 -6.30 5.75
CA VAL A 55 -6.51 -6.09 4.35
C VAL A 55 -7.60 -5.40 3.52
N ALA A 56 -8.88 -5.65 3.78
CA ALA A 56 -9.98 -5.00 3.05
C ALA A 56 -10.00 -3.49 3.31
N ASP A 57 -9.81 -3.05 4.56
CA ASP A 57 -9.72 -1.62 4.89
C ASP A 57 -8.60 -0.94 4.11
N GLY A 58 -7.43 -1.59 4.06
CA GLY A 58 -6.26 -1.06 3.37
C GLY A 58 -6.44 -1.00 1.85
N ILE A 59 -7.08 -2.02 1.27
CA ILE A 59 -7.42 -2.01 -0.17
C ILE A 59 -8.39 -0.88 -0.48
N HIS A 60 -9.42 -0.71 0.34
CA HIS A 60 -10.38 0.37 0.16
C HIS A 60 -9.71 1.73 0.25
N TYR A 61 -8.86 1.94 1.24
CA TYR A 61 -8.12 3.19 1.43
C TYR A 61 -7.20 3.51 0.23
N LEU A 62 -6.46 2.53 -0.27
CA LEU A 62 -5.46 2.75 -1.32
C LEU A 62 -6.06 2.86 -2.72
N THR A 63 -7.15 2.13 -2.99
CA THR A 63 -7.67 1.96 -4.35
C THR A 63 -9.05 2.57 -4.57
N GLY A 64 -9.79 2.86 -3.50
CA GLY A 64 -11.19 3.28 -3.55
C GLY A 64 -12.18 2.13 -3.82
N TYR A 65 -11.70 0.91 -4.10
CA TYR A 65 -12.55 -0.24 -4.39
C TYR A 65 -12.89 -1.05 -3.13
N GLN A 66 -14.06 -1.68 -3.14
CA GLN A 66 -14.35 -2.77 -2.21
C GLN A 66 -13.54 -4.01 -2.59
N LEU A 67 -13.15 -4.81 -1.59
CA LEU A 67 -12.34 -6.01 -1.80
C LEU A 67 -13.01 -6.99 -2.78
N GLU A 68 -14.33 -7.14 -2.69
CA GLU A 68 -15.13 -8.00 -3.57
C GLU A 68 -15.01 -7.55 -5.04
N SER A 69 -15.10 -6.24 -5.29
CA SER A 69 -14.98 -5.69 -6.64
C SER A 69 -13.55 -5.87 -7.18
N LEU A 70 -12.53 -5.67 -6.33
CA LEU A 70 -11.14 -5.88 -6.70
C LEU A 70 -10.87 -7.35 -7.04
N ASN A 71 -11.41 -8.28 -6.25
CA ASN A 71 -11.25 -9.72 -6.48
C ASN A 71 -11.85 -10.16 -7.82
N VAL A 72 -13.03 -9.65 -8.19
CA VAL A 72 -13.64 -9.92 -9.50
C VAL A 72 -12.73 -9.46 -10.64
N MET A 73 -12.15 -8.25 -10.53
CA MET A 73 -11.21 -7.74 -11.54
C MET A 73 -9.93 -8.59 -11.59
N ALA A 74 -9.41 -9.00 -10.43
CA ALA A 74 -8.24 -9.86 -10.35
C ALA A 74 -8.47 -11.22 -11.00
N GLU A 75 -9.65 -11.83 -10.80
CA GLU A 75 -10.01 -13.10 -11.45
C GLU A 75 -10.04 -13.03 -12.97
N VAL A 76 -10.55 -11.92 -13.53
CA VAL A 76 -10.54 -11.69 -14.99
C VAL A 76 -9.10 -11.66 -15.50
N VAL A 77 -8.26 -10.84 -14.88
CA VAL A 77 -6.85 -10.73 -15.26
C VAL A 77 -6.12 -12.07 -15.13
N LEU A 78 -6.36 -12.82 -14.06
CA LEU A 78 -5.73 -14.12 -13.84
C LEU A 78 -6.18 -15.18 -14.87
N LYS A 79 -7.42 -15.14 -15.35
CA LYS A 79 -7.89 -16.01 -16.45
C LYS A 79 -7.18 -15.71 -17.77
N ASP A 80 -6.96 -14.43 -18.06
CA ASP A 80 -6.21 -14.02 -19.25
C ASP A 80 -4.75 -14.48 -19.16
N PHE A 81 -4.10 -14.26 -18.00
CA PHE A 81 -2.75 -14.76 -17.75
C PHE A 81 -2.66 -16.29 -17.89
N LYS A 82 -3.63 -17.03 -17.34
CA LYS A 82 -3.68 -18.50 -17.48
C LYS A 82 -3.74 -18.91 -18.96
N THR A 83 -4.58 -18.27 -19.75
CA THR A 83 -4.73 -18.55 -21.19
C THR A 83 -3.42 -18.32 -21.95
N ILE A 84 -2.73 -17.21 -21.64
CA ILE A 84 -1.41 -16.90 -22.21
C ILE A 84 -0.40 -17.97 -21.82
N LEU A 85 -0.34 -18.36 -20.55
CA LEU A 85 0.59 -19.39 -20.08
C LEU A 85 0.34 -20.72 -20.80
N GLU A 86 -0.91 -21.19 -20.87
CA GLU A 86 -1.27 -22.45 -21.53
C GLU A 86 -0.92 -22.45 -23.02
N THR A 87 -1.08 -21.32 -23.71
CA THR A 87 -0.72 -21.17 -25.13
C THR A 87 0.79 -21.23 -25.36
N ASN A 88 1.58 -20.77 -24.39
CA ASN A 88 3.05 -20.72 -24.47
C ASN A 88 3.74 -21.91 -23.80
N LEU A 89 3.00 -22.85 -23.21
CA LEU A 89 3.61 -24.04 -22.64
C LEU A 89 4.29 -24.86 -23.76
N PRO A 90 5.55 -25.29 -23.57
CA PRO A 90 6.21 -26.12 -24.55
C PRO A 90 5.40 -27.40 -24.74
N LYS A 91 5.01 -27.69 -25.98
CA LYS A 91 4.36 -28.96 -26.32
C LYS A 91 5.32 -30.06 -25.92
N ARG A 92 4.92 -30.91 -24.98
CA ARG A 92 5.71 -32.10 -24.61
C ARG A 92 5.94 -32.90 -25.88
N SER A 93 7.20 -33.00 -26.30
CA SER A 93 7.63 -33.95 -27.32
C SER A 93 7.30 -35.35 -26.79
N VAL A 94 6.38 -36.03 -27.48
CA VAL A 94 6.12 -37.47 -27.31
C VAL A 94 7.30 -38.24 -27.87
#